data_AF-A0A8T1SU58-F1
#
_entry.id   AF-A0A8T1SU58-F1
#
_cell.length_a   1.000
_cell.length_b   1.000
_cell.length_c   1.000
_cell.angle_alpha   90.00
_cell.angle_beta   90.00
_cell.angle_gamma   90.00
#
_symmetry.space_group_name_H-M   'P 1'
#
loop_
_entity.id
_entity.type
_entity.pdbx_description
1 polymer ?
#
loop_
_entity_poly.entity_id
_entity_poly.type
_entity_poly.pdbx_seq_one_letter_code
_entity_poly.pdbx_strand_id
1 'polypeptide(L)'
;MDTDVISIRPIPVTNFLAAQASQFASNGIFGFPHHHWFIWDCMKDFVQNYNGRIWGNQGPLLMTRRLRALCNLTNFHNVEDQSCKNISFLHPQRFYPIPYLAWRQYYRVWDTSPDFNDSYALHLWNFMNKEHKPVVAGSNILVENLYKTYCPTTYKDLIQGTEGSGHMQQNKTE
;
A
#
# COMPACT_ATOMS: atom_id res chain seq x y z
N MET A 1 -2.26 -7.80 3.75
CA MET A 1 -1.38 -6.69 3.38
C MET A 1 -0.79 -7.01 2.02
N ASP A 2 -0.84 -6.08 1.07
CA ASP A 2 -0.20 -6.25 -0.23
C ASP A 2 1.31 -6.51 -0.08
N THR A 3 1.89 -7.18 -1.08
CA THR A 3 3.31 -7.57 -1.06
C THR A 3 4.27 -6.42 -1.36
N ASP A 4 3.78 -5.31 -1.88
CA ASP A 4 4.51 -4.08 -2.19
C ASP A 4 4.37 -3.02 -1.09
N VAL A 5 4.24 -3.48 0.17
CA VAL A 5 4.14 -2.62 1.36
C VAL A 5 5.36 -2.84 2.25
N ILE A 6 6.06 -1.75 2.58
CA ILE A 6 7.14 -1.75 3.56
C ILE A 6 6.56 -1.38 4.94
N SER A 7 6.57 -2.33 5.88
CA SER A 7 6.20 -2.06 7.28
C SER A 7 7.33 -1.31 7.99
N ILE A 8 7.03 -0.15 8.56
CA ILE A 8 8.02 0.70 9.24
C ILE A 8 7.80 0.78 10.75
N ARG A 9 6.56 0.58 11.23
CA ARG A 9 6.20 0.57 12.66
C ARG A 9 5.02 -0.38 12.94
N PRO A 10 4.88 -0.90 14.18
CA PRO A 10 3.73 -1.70 14.58
C PRO A 10 2.42 -0.92 14.44
N ILE A 11 1.35 -1.63 14.03
CA ILE A 11 0.00 -1.07 13.96
C ILE A 11 -0.64 -1.22 15.36
N PRO A 12 -1.05 -0.12 16.02
CA PRO A 12 -1.51 -0.17 17.42
C PRO A 12 -2.98 -0.57 17.57
N VAL A 13 -3.70 -0.78 16.47
CA VAL A 13 -5.14 -1.05 16.46
C VAL A 13 -5.46 -2.40 15.86
N THR A 14 -6.54 -3.00 16.37
CA THR A 14 -7.19 -4.19 15.83
C THR A 14 -8.62 -3.79 15.44
N ASN A 15 -9.19 -4.35 14.37
CA ASN A 15 -10.45 -3.92 13.73
C ASN A 15 -10.33 -2.61 12.92
N PHE A 16 -9.60 -2.65 11.81
CA PHE A 16 -9.40 -1.46 10.99
C PHE A 16 -9.50 -1.72 9.48
N LEU A 17 -9.88 -0.65 8.77
CA LEU A 17 -9.69 -0.48 7.34
C LEU A 17 -8.77 0.72 7.11
N ALA A 18 -7.80 0.58 6.21
CA ALA A 18 -7.03 1.72 5.73
C ALA A 18 -7.81 2.47 4.65
N ALA A 19 -7.83 3.80 4.72
CA ALA A 19 -8.30 4.63 3.62
C ALA A 19 -7.19 4.80 2.58
N GLN A 20 -7.49 4.63 1.31
CA GLN A 20 -6.58 5.07 0.23
C GLN A 20 -6.76 6.55 -0.12
N ALA A 21 -7.94 7.11 0.20
CA ALA A 21 -8.28 8.52 0.06
C ALA A 21 -9.47 8.85 0.98
N SER A 22 -9.79 10.13 1.14
CA SER A 22 -11.00 10.56 1.87
C SER A 22 -12.24 9.84 1.36
N GLN A 23 -13.01 9.26 2.28
CA GLN A 23 -14.23 8.49 1.98
C GLN A 23 -14.06 7.23 1.12
N PHE A 24 -12.82 6.80 0.85
CA PHE A 24 -12.53 5.62 0.04
C PHE A 24 -11.59 4.66 0.79
N ALA A 25 -12.12 3.49 1.14
CA ALA A 25 -11.36 2.43 1.75
C ALA A 25 -10.50 1.70 0.72
N SER A 26 -9.34 1.24 1.17
CA SER A 26 -8.50 0.29 0.46
C SER A 26 -8.90 -1.15 0.81
N ASN A 27 -8.52 -2.10 -0.04
CA ASN A 27 -8.51 -3.53 0.27
C ASN A 27 -7.09 -4.11 0.36
N GLY A 28 -6.04 -3.30 0.19
CA GLY A 28 -4.65 -3.75 0.26
C GLY A 28 -4.13 -3.92 1.69
N ILE A 29 -4.68 -3.16 2.65
CA ILE A 29 -4.31 -3.25 4.07
C ILE A 29 -5.55 -3.07 4.95
N PHE A 30 -5.86 -4.10 5.72
CA PHE A 30 -6.90 -4.11 6.74
C PHE A 30 -6.58 -5.17 7.79
N GLY A 31 -7.15 -5.03 8.98
CA GLY A 31 -6.89 -5.96 10.08
C GLY A 31 -8.14 -6.21 10.89
N PHE A 32 -8.59 -7.45 10.92
CA PHE A 32 -9.75 -7.89 11.69
C PHE A 32 -9.45 -9.22 12.39
N PRO A 33 -10.04 -9.47 13.57
CA PRO A 33 -9.97 -10.76 14.22
C PRO A 33 -10.68 -11.80 13.36
N HIS A 34 -10.37 -13.05 13.65
CA HIS A 34 -11.02 -14.18 13.01
C HIS A 34 -12.55 -14.12 13.19
N HIS A 35 -13.29 -14.50 12.15
CA HIS A 35 -14.76 -14.46 12.11
C HIS A 35 -15.40 -13.08 12.31
N HIS A 36 -14.69 -11.98 12.02
CA HIS A 36 -15.29 -10.65 12.12
C HIS A 36 -16.44 -10.46 11.12
N TRP A 37 -17.61 -10.04 11.63
CA TRP A 37 -18.85 -9.92 10.86
C TRP A 37 -18.73 -9.02 9.63
N PHE A 38 -17.94 -7.94 9.72
CA PHE A 38 -17.73 -7.02 8.59
C PHE A 38 -17.12 -7.73 7.38
N ILE A 39 -16.13 -8.60 7.62
CA ILE A 39 -15.48 -9.37 6.55
C ILE A 39 -16.45 -10.41 5.97
N TRP A 40 -17.31 -11.02 6.81
CA TRP A 40 -18.38 -11.90 6.33
C TRP A 40 -19.36 -11.16 5.42
N ASP A 41 -19.76 -9.95 5.80
CA ASP A 41 -20.60 -9.07 4.97
C ASP A 41 -19.92 -8.70 3.65
N CYS A 42 -18.62 -8.42 3.67
CA CYS A 42 -17.83 -8.21 2.46
C CYS A 42 -17.83 -9.44 1.53
N MET A 43 -17.71 -10.65 2.08
CA MET A 43 -17.74 -11.88 1.28
C MET A 43 -19.11 -12.15 0.65
N LYS A 44 -20.21 -11.94 1.39
CA LYS A 44 -21.57 -12.04 0.82
C LYS A 44 -21.75 -11.05 -0.32
N ASP A 45 -21.31 -9.82 -0.11
CA ASP A 45 -21.42 -8.75 -1.10
C ASP A 45 -20.56 -9.01 -2.34
N PHE A 46 -19.35 -9.57 -2.18
CA PHE A 46 -18.50 -10.00 -3.29
C PHE A 46 -19.24 -10.92 -4.26
N VAL A 47 -19.96 -11.92 -3.72
CA VAL A 47 -20.71 -12.91 -4.51
C VAL A 47 -21.93 -12.27 -5.18
N GLN A 48 -22.70 -11.48 -4.41
CA GLN A 48 -23.94 -10.87 -4.91
C GLN A 48 -23.71 -9.80 -5.96
N ASN A 49 -22.66 -9.01 -5.80
CA ASN A 49 -22.37 -7.85 -6.64
C ASN A 49 -21.14 -8.11 -7.52
N TYR A 50 -20.96 -9.36 -7.98
CA TYR A 50 -19.79 -9.68 -8.78
C TYR A 50 -19.79 -8.92 -10.13
N ASN A 51 -18.76 -8.12 -10.43
CA ASN A 51 -18.60 -7.46 -11.72
C ASN A 51 -17.12 -7.36 -12.13
N GLY A 52 -16.69 -8.29 -12.98
CA GLY A 52 -15.32 -8.34 -13.51
C GLY A 52 -14.98 -7.25 -14.53
N ARG A 53 -15.95 -6.44 -15.00
CA ARG A 53 -15.68 -5.33 -15.94
C ARG A 53 -15.08 -4.10 -15.26
N ILE A 54 -15.22 -4.00 -13.94
CA ILE A 54 -14.73 -2.86 -13.14
C ILE A 54 -13.60 -3.35 -12.25
N TRP A 55 -12.39 -2.92 -12.55
CA TRP A 55 -11.15 -3.36 -11.88
C TRP A 55 -11.25 -3.33 -10.34
N GLY A 56 -11.75 -2.22 -9.78
CA GLY A 56 -11.83 -2.02 -8.34
C GLY A 56 -13.09 -2.57 -7.66
N ASN A 57 -13.99 -3.23 -8.40
CA ASN A 57 -15.32 -3.57 -7.89
C ASN A 57 -15.25 -4.44 -6.64
N GLN A 58 -14.33 -5.40 -6.61
CA GLN A 58 -14.20 -6.36 -5.50
C GLN A 58 -13.13 -6.04 -4.49
N GLY A 59 -12.35 -5.00 -4.77
CA GLY A 59 -11.35 -4.49 -3.85
C GLY A 59 -11.84 -3.20 -3.21
N PRO A 60 -11.29 -2.03 -3.58
CA PRO A 60 -11.57 -0.78 -2.87
C PRO A 60 -13.04 -0.38 -2.88
N LEU A 61 -13.77 -0.61 -3.98
CA LEU A 61 -15.19 -0.25 -4.07
C LEU A 61 -16.06 -1.14 -3.18
N LEU A 62 -15.66 -2.40 -2.95
CA LEU A 62 -16.34 -3.31 -2.05
C LEU A 62 -16.20 -2.86 -0.60
N MET A 63 -14.95 -2.66 -0.16
CA MET A 63 -14.69 -2.20 1.20
C MET A 63 -15.40 -0.87 1.46
N THR A 64 -15.35 0.05 0.49
CA THR A 64 -15.99 1.36 0.58
C THR A 64 -17.51 1.25 0.66
N ARG A 65 -18.18 0.49 -0.22
CA ARG A 65 -19.65 0.39 -0.20
C ARG A 65 -20.16 -0.30 1.06
N ARG A 66 -19.44 -1.32 1.56
CA ARG A 66 -19.81 -1.99 2.82
C ARG A 66 -19.63 -1.09 4.02
N LEU A 67 -18.55 -0.32 4.07
CA LEU A 67 -18.35 0.65 5.14
C LEU A 67 -19.39 1.78 5.09
N ARG A 68 -19.72 2.29 3.90
CA ARG A 68 -20.75 3.32 3.70
C ARG A 68 -22.16 2.86 4.07
N ALA A 69 -22.47 1.58 3.90
CA ALA A 69 -23.75 1.01 4.34
C ALA A 69 -23.92 1.05 5.87
N LEU A 70 -22.84 1.22 6.63
CA LEU A 70 -22.83 1.25 8.08
C LEU A 70 -22.73 2.67 8.64
N CYS A 71 -21.98 3.54 7.96
CA CYS A 71 -21.68 4.90 8.40
C CYS A 71 -21.59 5.87 7.23
N ASN A 72 -21.98 7.13 7.48
CA ASN A 72 -21.75 8.20 6.52
C ASN A 72 -20.27 8.61 6.53
N LEU A 73 -19.50 8.17 5.52
CA LEU A 73 -18.08 8.51 5.42
C LEU A 73 -17.92 9.97 5.02
N THR A 74 -17.17 10.72 5.82
CA THR A 74 -16.85 12.12 5.57
C THR A 74 -15.38 12.28 5.19
N ASN A 75 -15.00 13.47 4.73
CA ASN A 75 -13.58 13.78 4.59
C ASN A 75 -12.89 13.73 5.94
N PHE A 76 -11.63 13.30 5.94
CA PHE A 76 -10.79 13.39 7.12
C PHE A 76 -10.52 14.85 7.48
N HIS A 77 -10.37 15.10 8.78
CA HIS A 77 -9.94 16.39 9.32
C HIS A 77 -8.51 16.24 9.82
N ASN A 78 -7.58 17.06 9.32
CA ASN A 78 -6.15 16.91 9.57
C ASN A 78 -5.66 15.49 9.25
N VAL A 79 -4.98 14.84 10.20
CA VAL A 79 -4.47 13.46 10.12
C VAL A 79 -5.21 12.52 11.08
N GLU A 80 -6.40 12.90 11.53
CA GLU A 80 -7.20 12.12 12.47
C GLU A 80 -7.85 10.92 11.79
N ASP A 81 -7.84 9.78 12.48
CA ASP A 81 -8.55 8.58 12.04
C ASP A 81 -10.06 8.73 12.34
N GLN A 82 -10.91 8.09 11.54
CA GLN A 82 -12.35 8.04 11.77
C GLN A 82 -12.75 6.71 12.41
N SER A 83 -13.97 6.62 12.94
CA SER A 83 -14.54 5.39 13.48
C SER A 83 -15.92 5.11 12.90
N CYS A 84 -16.19 3.84 12.59
CA CYS A 84 -17.47 3.37 12.10
C CYS A 84 -17.87 2.08 12.81
N LYS A 85 -18.87 2.13 13.72
CA LYS A 85 -19.39 0.95 14.44
C LYS A 85 -18.29 0.03 15.00
N ASN A 86 -17.29 0.63 15.67
CA ASN A 86 -16.09 -0.04 16.22
C ASN A 86 -15.06 -0.54 15.19
N ILE A 87 -15.14 -0.08 13.94
CA ILE A 87 -14.09 -0.25 12.93
C ILE A 87 -13.33 1.08 12.85
N SER A 88 -12.03 1.05 13.11
CA SER A 88 -11.14 2.19 12.86
C SER A 88 -10.97 2.37 11.36
N PHE A 89 -11.41 3.51 10.83
CA PHE A 89 -11.16 3.91 9.45
C PHE A 89 -9.96 4.84 9.41
N LEU A 90 -8.80 4.26 9.10
CA LEU A 90 -7.52 4.90 9.27
C LEU A 90 -7.21 5.87 8.13
N HIS A 91 -6.66 7.03 8.49
CA HIS A 91 -6.27 8.10 7.57
C HIS A 91 -5.28 7.59 6.51
N PRO A 92 -5.32 8.10 5.25
CA PRO A 92 -4.37 7.69 4.21
C PRO A 92 -2.90 7.81 4.63
N GLN A 93 -2.55 8.79 5.46
CA GLN A 93 -1.18 8.95 5.97
C GLN A 93 -0.65 7.72 6.74
N ARG A 94 -1.51 6.84 7.27
CA ARG A 94 -1.08 5.62 7.96
C ARG A 94 -0.38 4.61 7.05
N PHE A 95 -0.75 4.57 5.76
CA PHE A 95 -0.35 3.51 4.83
C PHE A 95 -0.06 3.96 3.39
N TYR A 96 -0.67 5.07 2.99
CA TYR A 96 -0.63 5.66 1.66
C TYR A 96 -0.21 7.15 1.69
N PRO A 97 0.87 7.52 2.44
CA PRO A 97 1.29 8.91 2.57
C PRO A 97 1.74 9.53 1.23
N ILE A 98 2.22 8.70 0.31
CA ILE A 98 2.42 9.07 -1.10
C ILE A 98 1.28 8.40 -1.89
N PRO A 99 0.34 9.15 -2.47
CA PRO A 99 -0.78 8.57 -3.19
C PRO A 99 -0.34 7.95 -4.53
N TYR A 100 -1.14 7.04 -5.09
CA TYR A 100 -0.81 6.33 -6.33
C TYR A 100 -0.50 7.26 -7.51
N LEU A 101 -1.11 8.44 -7.59
CA LEU A 101 -0.81 9.43 -8.64
C LEU A 101 0.62 9.98 -8.54
N ALA A 102 1.19 9.98 -7.33
CA ALA A 102 2.51 10.47 -7.00
C ALA A 102 3.55 9.36 -6.81
N TRP A 103 3.24 8.10 -7.18
CA TRP A 103 4.11 6.93 -6.95
C TRP A 103 5.57 7.13 -7.37
N ARG A 104 5.83 7.92 -8.42
CA ARG A 104 7.19 8.24 -8.90
C ARG A 104 8.06 8.93 -7.85
N GLN A 105 7.48 9.53 -6.80
CA GLN A 105 8.22 10.11 -5.69
C GLN A 105 9.09 9.07 -4.97
N TYR A 106 8.69 7.79 -4.93
CA TYR A 106 9.51 6.70 -4.40
C TYR A 106 10.83 6.50 -5.17
N TYR A 107 10.94 7.00 -6.40
CA TYR A 107 12.13 6.85 -7.24
C TYR A 107 12.88 8.18 -7.45
N ARG A 108 12.64 9.18 -6.59
CA ARG A 108 13.40 10.44 -6.57
C ARG A 108 14.49 10.41 -5.51
N VAL A 109 15.54 11.21 -5.71
CA VAL A 109 16.63 11.38 -4.74
C VAL A 109 16.08 11.87 -3.40
N TRP A 110 16.56 11.26 -2.32
CA TRP A 110 16.23 11.55 -0.95
C TRP A 110 17.09 12.71 -0.44
N ASP A 111 16.78 13.94 -0.89
CA ASP A 111 17.42 15.15 -0.35
C ASP A 111 16.65 15.67 0.88
N THR A 112 15.32 15.68 0.79
CA THR A 112 14.39 15.90 1.91
C THR A 112 13.49 14.68 2.04
N SER A 113 13.68 13.91 3.12
CA SER A 113 12.78 12.80 3.43
C SER A 113 11.35 13.31 3.49
N PRO A 114 10.37 12.64 2.86
CA PRO A 114 9.00 12.79 3.31
C PRO A 114 8.90 12.42 4.79
N ASP A 115 8.11 13.17 5.55
CA ASP A 115 7.83 12.81 6.93
C ASP A 115 6.84 11.64 6.96
N PHE A 116 7.31 10.50 7.48
CA PHE A 116 6.50 9.32 7.69
C PHE A 116 6.11 9.13 9.17
N ASN A 117 6.22 10.15 10.02
CA ASN A 117 5.91 10.12 11.46
C ASN A 117 4.49 9.68 11.80
N ASP A 118 3.57 9.77 10.86
CA ASP A 118 2.19 9.29 10.98
C ASP A 118 1.95 7.90 10.37
N SER A 119 2.93 7.32 9.68
CA SER A 119 2.79 6.08 8.89
C SER A 119 3.23 4.82 9.64
N TYR A 120 2.42 3.76 9.56
CA TYR A 120 2.80 2.42 10.06
C TYR A 120 3.48 1.59 8.98
N ALA A 121 3.08 1.78 7.72
CA ALA A 121 3.71 1.17 6.57
C ALA A 121 3.60 2.08 5.34
N LEU A 122 4.31 1.72 4.26
CA LEU A 122 4.40 2.50 3.03
C LEU A 122 4.06 1.59 1.84
N HIS A 123 2.96 1.88 1.14
CA HIS A 123 2.59 1.19 -0.10
C HIS A 123 3.33 1.78 -1.30
N LEU A 124 4.09 0.96 -2.02
CA LEU A 124 4.97 1.40 -3.11
C LEU A 124 4.29 1.51 -4.48
N TRP A 125 3.04 1.06 -4.59
CA TRP A 125 2.24 1.07 -5.82
C TRP A 125 2.93 0.36 -7.00
N ASN A 126 3.41 -0.87 -6.81
CA ASN A 126 4.20 -1.58 -7.82
C ASN A 126 3.49 -1.71 -9.18
N PHE A 127 2.16 -1.87 -9.17
CA PHE A 127 1.34 -1.87 -10.39
C PHE A 127 1.48 -0.58 -11.23
N MET A 128 1.72 0.56 -10.57
CA MET A 128 1.88 1.85 -11.24
C MET A 128 3.24 1.99 -11.92
N ASN A 129 4.27 1.23 -11.49
CA ASN A 129 5.61 1.25 -12.06
C ASN A 129 5.72 0.47 -13.37
N LYS A 130 4.92 0.84 -14.37
CA LYS A 130 4.98 0.29 -15.74
C LYS A 130 6.27 0.65 -16.48
N GLU A 131 7.01 1.63 -15.95
CA GLU A 131 8.32 2.05 -16.46
C GLU A 131 9.47 1.14 -15.98
N HIS A 132 9.19 0.17 -15.10
CA HIS A 132 10.20 -0.73 -14.53
C HIS A 132 11.38 0.02 -13.89
N LYS A 133 11.10 1.14 -13.20
CA LYS A 133 12.14 1.87 -12.46
C LYS A 133 12.79 0.94 -11.42
N PRO A 134 14.11 0.72 -11.49
CA PRO A 134 14.79 -0.20 -10.59
C PRO A 134 15.13 0.47 -9.25
N VAL A 135 15.41 -0.37 -8.25
CA VAL A 135 16.15 0.04 -7.05
C VAL A 135 17.63 -0.14 -7.37
N VAL A 136 18.42 0.94 -7.29
CA VAL A 136 19.85 0.92 -7.68
C VAL A 136 20.71 1.23 -6.47
N ALA A 137 21.71 0.40 -6.20
CA ALA A 137 22.62 0.61 -5.08
C ALA A 137 23.41 1.93 -5.25
N GLY A 138 23.43 2.75 -4.20
CA GLY A 138 24.12 4.04 -4.17
C GLY A 138 23.38 5.19 -4.86
N SER A 139 22.17 4.97 -5.37
CA SER A 139 21.40 6.02 -6.08
C SER A 139 20.80 7.09 -5.17
N ASN A 140 20.75 6.82 -3.87
CA ASN A 140 20.15 7.67 -2.84
C ASN A 140 18.67 7.99 -3.12
N ILE A 141 17.95 7.14 -3.86
CA ILE A 141 16.51 7.35 -4.11
C ILE A 141 15.67 6.88 -2.91
N LEU A 142 14.46 7.43 -2.79
CA LEU A 142 13.54 7.19 -1.68
C LEU A 142 13.38 5.69 -1.36
N VAL A 143 13.00 4.89 -2.35
CA VAL A 143 12.73 3.45 -2.18
C VAL A 143 13.98 2.64 -1.81
N GLU A 144 15.16 3.03 -2.29
CA GLU A 144 16.42 2.36 -1.95
C GLU A 144 16.72 2.49 -0.46
N ASN A 145 16.64 3.71 0.05
CA ASN A 145 16.86 3.99 1.47
C ASN A 145 15.78 3.36 2.37
N LEU A 146 14.53 3.27 1.89
CA LEU A 146 13.48 2.53 2.61
C LEU A 146 13.82 1.05 2.72
N TYR A 147 14.20 0.40 1.61
CA TYR A 147 14.61 -1.01 1.64
C TYR A 147 15.84 -1.24 2.52
N LYS A 148 16.86 -0.39 2.42
CA LYS A 148 18.04 -0.44 3.30
C LYS A 148 17.68 -0.39 4.78
N THR A 149 16.78 0.51 5.14
CA THR A 149 16.43 0.79 6.54
C THR A 149 15.51 -0.27 7.13
N TYR A 150 14.46 -0.66 6.40
CA TYR A 150 13.36 -1.44 6.96
C TYR A 150 13.29 -2.89 6.44
N CYS A 151 13.98 -3.22 5.35
CA CYS A 151 13.97 -4.55 4.74
C CYS A 151 15.37 -4.97 4.27
N PRO A 152 16.39 -5.02 5.15
CA PRO A 152 17.79 -5.19 4.75
C PRO A 152 18.08 -6.52 4.04
N THR A 153 17.34 -7.59 4.34
CA THR A 153 17.46 -8.87 3.61
C THR A 153 16.95 -8.73 2.18
N THR A 154 15.75 -8.20 1.99
CA THR A 154 15.18 -7.92 0.66
C THR A 154 16.08 -6.98 -0.13
N TYR A 155 16.66 -5.96 0.51
CA TYR A 155 17.59 -5.05 -0.14
C TYR A 155 18.81 -5.77 -0.71
N LYS A 156 19.41 -6.70 0.05
CA LYS A 156 20.55 -7.52 -0.42
C LYS A 156 20.17 -8.35 -1.64
N ASP A 157 19.01 -8.98 -1.62
CA ASP A 157 18.54 -9.81 -2.74
C ASP A 157 18.28 -8.96 -4.00
N LEU A 158 17.69 -7.77 -3.83
CA LEU A 158 17.41 -6.83 -4.93
C LEU A 158 18.69 -6.36 -5.64
N ILE A 159 19.73 -6.00 -4.88
CA ILE A 159 20.99 -5.51 -5.44
C ILE A 159 21.85 -6.63 -6.06
N GLN A 160 21.89 -7.81 -5.44
CA GLN A 160 22.61 -8.97 -6.00
C GLN A 160 21.95 -9.47 -7.29
N GLY A 161 20.61 -9.46 -7.35
CA GLY A 161 19.87 -9.82 -8.56
C GLY A 161 20.13 -8.86 -9.73
N THR A 162 20.41 -7.58 -9.45
CA THR A 162 20.74 -6.59 -10.48
C THR A 162 22.17 -6.74 -10.97
N GLU A 163 23.14 -7.04 -10.10
CA GLU A 163 24.52 -7.36 -10.49
C GLU A 163 24.62 -8.61 -11.37
N GLY A 164 23.84 -9.67 -11.08
CA GLY A 164 23.79 -10.89 -11.88
C GLY A 164 23.18 -10.72 -13.27
N SER A 165 22.28 -9.75 -13.44
CA SER A 165 21.65 -9.44 -14.74
C SER A 165 22.57 -8.67 -15.72
N GLY A 166 23.65 -8.07 -15.22
CA GLY A 166 24.66 -7.37 -16.03
C GLY A 166 25.66 -8.29 -16.74
N HIS A 167 25.69 -9.60 -16.42
CA HIS A 167 26.60 -10.58 -17.04
C HIS A 167 25.99 -11.43 -18.15
N MET A 168 24.71 -11.24 -18.48
CA MET A 168 24.00 -12.08 -19.46
C MET A 168 23.72 -11.39 -20.82
N GLN A 169 24.50 -10.35 -21.18
CA GLN A 169 24.40 -9.68 -22.49
C GLN A 169 25.67 -9.72 -23.36
N GLN A 170 26.73 -10.43 -22.96
CA GLN A 170 27.86 -10.72 -23.85
C GLN A 170 27.95 -12.23 -24.07
N ASN A 171 27.28 -12.71 -25.12
CA ASN A 171 27.68 -13.84 -25.97
C ASN A 171 26.49 -14.31 -26.81
N LYS A 172 26.19 -13.55 -27.86
CA LYS A 172 25.61 -14.11 -29.10
C LYS A 172 26.35 -13.48 -30.27
N THR A 173 27.47 -14.11 -30.62
CA THR A 173 28.11 -13.96 -31.92
C THR A 173 28.61 -15.34 -32.29
N GLU A 174 27.85 -16.00 -33.16
CA GLU A 174 28.21 -16.92 -34.26
C GLU A 174 26.97 -17.71 -34.68
#